data_AF-A0A1H4W7E0-F1
#
_entry.id   AF-A0A1H4W7E0-F1
#
_cell.length_a   1.000
_cell.length_b   1.000
_cell.length_c   1.000
_cell.angle_alpha   90.00
_cell.angle_beta   90.00
_cell.angle_gamma   90.00
#
_symmetry.space_group_name_H-M   'P 1'
#
loop_
_entity.id
_entity.type
_entity.pdbx_description
1 polymer ?
#
loop_
_entity_poly.entity_id
_entity_poly.type
_entity_poly.pdbx_seq_one_letter_code
_entity_poly.pdbx_strand_id
1 'polypeptide(L)'
;MTDTDFGFRPVDPRADAALLHSWITHPKAAFWMMQDARQADIERVYTETAADEHQEALLGLRGERPVFLMETYDPAHRELVGLYEARPGDIGMHFLTPATDTPEHGFTRAVLTAVMARLFEDPAVRRVVVEPDVRNTAVHALNAAVGFVAEREIRKPEKRALLSFCTREQFTQAVAR
;
A
#
# COMPACT_ATOMS: atom_id res chain seq x y z
N MET A 1 -5.95 -10.81 24.11
CA MET A 1 -5.69 -11.14 22.70
C MET A 1 -6.21 -9.97 21.88
N THR A 2 -5.32 -9.11 21.38
CA THR A 2 -5.74 -8.05 20.46
C THR A 2 -6.03 -8.70 19.12
N ASP A 3 -7.31 -8.75 18.76
CA ASP A 3 -7.88 -9.31 17.53
C ASP A 3 -7.39 -8.51 16.30
N THR A 4 -6.14 -8.76 15.91
CA THR A 4 -5.40 -8.00 14.88
C THR A 4 -4.77 -8.93 13.85
N ASP A 5 -5.26 -10.17 13.76
CA ASP A 5 -4.79 -11.10 12.75
C ASP A 5 -5.52 -10.81 11.44
N PHE A 6 -4.76 -10.36 10.45
CA PHE A 6 -5.28 -10.13 9.11
C PHE A 6 -4.87 -11.26 8.20
N GLY A 7 -5.84 -11.88 7.54
CA GLY A 7 -5.58 -12.77 6.41
C GLY A 7 -5.25 -11.98 5.15
N PHE A 8 -4.64 -12.63 4.16
CA PHE A 8 -4.39 -12.04 2.86
C PHE A 8 -4.82 -13.01 1.76
N ARG A 9 -5.43 -12.49 0.70
CA ARG A 9 -5.68 -13.24 -0.53
C ARG A 9 -5.43 -12.37 -1.76
N PRO A 10 -5.08 -12.95 -2.91
CA PRO A 10 -5.07 -12.21 -4.17
C PRO A 10 -6.41 -11.54 -4.45
N VAL A 11 -6.35 -10.37 -5.08
CA VAL A 11 -7.51 -9.74 -5.72
C VAL A 11 -7.98 -10.66 -6.85
N ASP A 12 -9.29 -10.95 -6.88
CA ASP A 12 -9.95 -11.49 -8.07
C ASP A 12 -10.46 -10.29 -8.89
N PRO A 13 -9.87 -10.00 -10.07
CA PRO A 13 -10.19 -8.77 -10.80
C PRO A 13 -11.66 -8.64 -11.14
N ARG A 14 -12.36 -9.75 -11.39
CA ARG A 14 -13.78 -9.76 -11.76
C ARG A 14 -14.66 -9.72 -10.53
N ALA A 15 -14.39 -10.56 -9.53
CA ALA A 15 -15.25 -10.69 -8.37
C ALA A 15 -15.12 -9.49 -7.41
N ASP A 16 -13.92 -8.90 -7.30
CA ASP A 16 -13.65 -7.79 -6.39
C ASP A 16 -13.79 -6.40 -7.05
N ALA A 17 -14.04 -6.32 -8.37
CA ALA A 17 -14.13 -5.04 -9.10
C ALA A 17 -15.10 -4.04 -8.46
N ALA A 18 -16.31 -4.49 -8.10
CA ALA A 18 -17.33 -3.61 -7.52
C ALA A 18 -16.91 -3.12 -6.13
N LEU A 19 -16.29 -4.00 -5.32
CA LEU A 19 -15.78 -3.65 -4.00
C LEU A 19 -14.66 -2.61 -4.11
N LEU A 20 -13.64 -2.90 -4.91
CA LEU A 20 -12.49 -2.01 -5.10
C LEU A 20 -12.89 -0.68 -5.74
N HIS A 21 -13.84 -0.69 -6.68
CA HIS A 21 -14.42 0.53 -7.23
C HIS A 21 -15.01 1.42 -6.13
N SER A 22 -15.80 0.86 -5.21
CA SER A 22 -16.37 1.62 -4.09
C SER A 22 -15.31 2.22 -3.15
N TRP A 23 -14.15 1.57 -3.01
CA TRP A 23 -13.08 2.03 -2.13
C TRP A 23 -12.22 3.10 -2.80
N ILE A 24 -11.78 2.84 -4.03
CA ILE A 24 -10.81 3.63 -4.78
C ILE A 24 -11.42 4.95 -5.27
N THR A 25 -12.71 4.94 -5.61
CA THR A 25 -13.39 6.16 -6.11
C THR A 25 -13.92 7.06 -5.00
N HIS A 26 -13.93 6.58 -3.76
CA HIS A 26 -14.44 7.34 -2.62
C HIS A 26 -13.58 8.60 -2.36
N PRO A 27 -14.16 9.77 -1.97
CA PRO A 27 -13.40 11.00 -1.70
C PRO A 27 -12.23 10.85 -0.70
N LYS A 28 -12.36 9.95 0.29
CA LYS A 28 -11.28 9.58 1.22
C LYS A 28 -10.02 9.07 0.50
N ALA A 29 -10.18 8.42 -0.65
CA ALA A 29 -9.12 7.86 -1.47
C ALA A 29 -8.57 8.85 -2.52
N ALA A 30 -8.78 10.16 -2.37
CA ALA A 30 -8.33 11.15 -3.35
C ALA A 30 -6.83 11.03 -3.73
N PHE A 31 -5.97 10.62 -2.78
CA PHE A 31 -4.54 10.37 -3.05
C PHE A 31 -4.23 9.10 -3.84
N TRP A 32 -5.23 8.26 -4.11
CA TRP A 32 -5.17 7.15 -5.07
C TRP A 32 -5.33 7.61 -6.52
N MET A 33 -5.76 8.87 -6.75
CA MET A 33 -5.82 9.53 -8.07
C MET A 33 -6.74 8.85 -9.10
N MET A 34 -7.72 8.04 -8.64
CA MET A 34 -8.61 7.25 -9.49
C MET A 34 -10.09 7.53 -9.23
N GLN A 35 -10.45 8.72 -8.75
CA GLN A 35 -11.82 9.06 -8.35
C GLN A 35 -12.85 8.95 -9.48
N ASP A 36 -12.43 9.19 -10.72
CA ASP A 36 -13.30 9.16 -11.90
C ASP A 36 -13.33 7.78 -12.59
N ALA A 37 -12.66 6.77 -12.02
CA ALA A 37 -12.64 5.43 -12.60
C ALA A 37 -14.04 4.79 -12.58
N ARG A 38 -14.38 4.07 -13.64
CA ARG A 38 -15.57 3.20 -13.66
C ARG A 38 -15.19 1.82 -13.16
N GLN A 39 -16.17 1.04 -12.73
CA GLN A 39 -15.93 -0.35 -12.30
C GLN A 39 -15.18 -1.18 -13.36
N ALA A 40 -15.47 -0.98 -14.65
CA ALA A 40 -14.75 -1.66 -15.73
C ALA A 40 -13.28 -1.23 -15.85
N ASP A 41 -12.95 0.01 -15.49
CA ASP A 41 -11.58 0.49 -15.43
C ASP A 41 -10.83 -0.19 -14.26
N ILE A 42 -11.51 -0.43 -13.14
CA ILE A 42 -10.98 -1.17 -11.98
C ILE A 42 -10.72 -2.64 -12.32
N GLU A 43 -11.71 -3.36 -12.89
CA GLU A 43 -11.52 -4.76 -13.35
C GLU A 43 -10.33 -4.87 -14.29
N ARG A 44 -10.19 -3.92 -15.23
CA ARG A 44 -9.10 -3.89 -16.18
C ARG A 44 -7.74 -3.69 -15.50
N VAL A 45 -7.60 -2.69 -14.62
CA VAL A 45 -6.35 -2.42 -13.91
C VAL A 45 -5.90 -3.64 -13.11
N TYR A 46 -6.78 -4.27 -12.34
CA TYR A 46 -6.39 -5.44 -11.56
C TYR A 46 -6.18 -6.70 -12.41
N THR A 47 -6.79 -6.79 -13.59
CA THR A 47 -6.46 -7.85 -14.57
C THR A 47 -5.05 -7.66 -15.11
N GLU A 48 -4.66 -6.42 -15.43
CA GLU A 48 -3.30 -6.07 -15.88
C GLU A 48 -2.27 -6.33 -14.76
N THR A 49 -2.56 -5.95 -13.52
CA THR A 49 -1.72 -6.24 -12.35
C THR A 49 -1.56 -7.75 -12.12
N ALA A 50 -2.64 -8.54 -12.22
CA ALA A 50 -2.56 -9.99 -12.03
C ALA A 50 -1.74 -10.71 -13.12
N ALA A 51 -1.53 -10.07 -14.27
CA ALA A 51 -0.74 -10.61 -15.38
C ALA A 51 0.71 -10.11 -15.39
N ASP A 52 1.09 -9.23 -14.46
CA ASP A 52 2.39 -8.58 -14.44
C ASP A 52 3.28 -9.14 -13.31
N GLU A 53 4.41 -9.75 -13.68
CA GLU A 53 5.32 -10.38 -12.72
C GLU A 53 6.00 -9.40 -11.75
N HIS A 54 5.93 -8.10 -12.02
CA HIS A 54 6.56 -7.06 -11.22
C HIS A 54 5.60 -6.37 -10.25
N GLN A 55 4.38 -6.86 -10.09
CA GLN A 55 3.40 -6.28 -9.17
C GLN A 55 2.41 -7.31 -8.67
N GLU A 56 1.81 -7.04 -7.51
CA GLU A 56 0.80 -7.91 -6.91
C GLU A 56 -0.23 -7.03 -6.18
N ALA A 57 -1.50 -7.41 -6.26
CA ALA A 57 -2.57 -6.81 -5.46
C ALA A 57 -3.25 -7.87 -4.58
N LEU A 58 -3.28 -7.59 -3.27
CA LEU A 58 -3.88 -8.44 -2.25
C LEU A 58 -4.99 -7.71 -1.50
N LEU A 59 -6.03 -8.43 -1.14
CA LEU A 59 -7.00 -7.99 -0.14
C LEU A 59 -6.60 -8.51 1.24
N GLY A 60 -6.51 -7.59 2.19
CA GLY A 60 -6.40 -7.88 3.60
C GLY A 60 -7.76 -8.18 4.22
N LEU A 61 -7.86 -9.24 5.01
CA LEU A 61 -9.11 -9.80 5.51
C LEU A 61 -9.14 -9.79 7.05
N ARG A 62 -10.29 -9.48 7.64
CA ARG A 62 -10.60 -9.79 9.05
C ARG A 62 -11.64 -10.92 9.06
N GLY A 63 -11.18 -12.15 9.33
CA GLY A 63 -11.93 -13.36 8.98
C GLY A 63 -12.01 -13.50 7.46
N GLU A 64 -13.20 -13.64 6.90
CA GLU A 64 -13.42 -13.74 5.44
C GLU A 64 -13.70 -12.38 4.78
N ARG A 65 -13.87 -11.32 5.57
CA ARG A 65 -14.29 -10.01 5.08
C ARG A 65 -13.08 -9.17 4.66
N PRO A 66 -13.01 -8.67 3.41
CA PRO A 66 -12.01 -7.70 3.01
C PRO A 66 -12.15 -6.38 3.77
N VAL A 67 -11.02 -5.85 4.25
CA VAL A 67 -10.97 -4.62 5.04
C VAL A 67 -9.89 -3.63 4.60
N PHE A 68 -8.96 -4.03 3.73
CA PHE A 68 -8.02 -3.13 3.07
C PHE A 68 -7.46 -3.76 1.79
N LEU A 69 -6.92 -2.92 0.92
CA LEU A 69 -6.14 -3.29 -0.25
C LEU A 69 -4.66 -3.06 0.04
N MET A 70 -3.82 -3.99 -0.40
CA MET A 70 -2.36 -3.89 -0.43
C MET A 70 -1.90 -4.11 -1.86
N GLU A 71 -1.08 -3.20 -2.37
CA GLU A 71 -0.40 -3.36 -3.65
C GLU A 71 1.10 -3.39 -3.40
N THR A 72 1.80 -4.25 -4.13
CA THR A 72 3.26 -4.31 -4.12
C THR A 72 3.77 -4.22 -5.54
N TYR A 73 4.98 -3.68 -5.69
CA TYR A 73 5.61 -3.61 -6.99
C TYR A 73 7.13 -3.66 -6.87
N ASP A 74 7.81 -4.16 -7.91
CA ASP A 74 9.25 -4.05 -8.05
C ASP A 74 9.59 -2.63 -8.54
N PRO A 75 10.24 -1.79 -7.71
CA PRO A 75 10.52 -0.42 -8.06
C PRO A 75 11.56 -0.26 -9.18
N ALA A 76 12.29 -1.32 -9.54
CA ALA A 76 13.17 -1.32 -10.70
C ALA A 76 12.39 -1.41 -12.03
N HIS A 77 11.12 -1.86 -11.99
CA HIS A 77 10.30 -2.13 -13.17
C HIS A 77 8.99 -1.33 -13.22
N ARG A 78 8.51 -0.83 -12.08
CA ARG A 78 7.22 -0.11 -11.93
C ARG A 78 7.34 1.10 -11.01
N GLU A 79 6.39 2.04 -11.17
CA GLU A 79 6.15 3.30 -10.41
C GLU A 79 7.29 4.32 -10.27
N LEU A 80 8.51 3.84 -10.04
CA LEU A 80 9.68 4.61 -9.62
C LEU A 80 10.87 4.50 -10.59
N VAL A 81 10.67 3.83 -11.74
CA VAL A 81 11.66 3.70 -12.80
C VAL A 81 12.17 5.08 -13.22
N GLY A 82 13.48 5.29 -13.11
CA GLY A 82 14.12 6.56 -13.46
C GLY A 82 13.92 7.70 -12.45
N LEU A 83 13.21 7.46 -11.34
CA LEU A 83 12.98 8.45 -10.27
C LEU A 83 13.91 8.23 -9.05
N TYR A 84 14.39 7.00 -8.88
CA TYR A 84 15.50 6.68 -7.99
C TYR A 84 16.22 5.40 -8.43
N GLU A 85 17.39 5.14 -7.84
CA GLU A 85 18.17 3.92 -8.07
C GLU A 85 17.69 2.81 -7.12
N ALA A 86 16.87 1.90 -7.66
CA ALA A 86 16.41 0.71 -6.96
C ALA A 86 17.59 -0.20 -6.61
N ARG A 87 17.55 -0.78 -5.39
CA ARG A 87 18.57 -1.71 -4.89
C ARG A 87 18.00 -3.12 -4.82
N PRO A 88 18.85 -4.17 -4.91
CA PRO A 88 18.41 -5.54 -4.67
C PRO A 88 17.73 -5.69 -3.30
N GLY A 89 16.52 -6.25 -3.30
CA GLY A 89 15.69 -6.41 -2.10
C GLY A 89 14.84 -5.19 -1.74
N ASP A 90 14.77 -4.18 -2.61
CA ASP A 90 13.75 -3.14 -2.53
C ASP A 90 12.39 -3.68 -2.98
N ILE A 91 11.32 -3.34 -2.26
CA ILE A 91 9.93 -3.58 -2.69
C ILE A 91 9.11 -2.31 -2.46
N GLY A 92 8.37 -1.89 -3.47
CA GLY A 92 7.41 -0.81 -3.36
C GLY A 92 6.08 -1.29 -2.79
N MET A 93 5.37 -0.42 -2.08
CA MET A 93 4.00 -0.75 -1.65
C MET A 93 3.06 0.45 -1.64
N HIS A 94 1.79 0.18 -1.90
CA HIS A 94 0.68 1.06 -1.58
C HIS A 94 -0.35 0.30 -0.73
N PHE A 95 -1.15 1.02 0.05
CA PHE A 95 -2.28 0.41 0.79
C PHE A 95 -3.46 1.37 0.89
N LEU A 96 -4.68 0.82 0.85
CA LEU A 96 -5.91 1.59 0.95
C LEU A 96 -6.83 0.99 2.01
N THR A 97 -7.33 1.83 2.92
CA THR A 97 -8.42 1.47 3.83
C THR A 97 -9.72 2.15 3.36
N PRO A 98 -10.84 1.43 3.24
CA PRO A 98 -12.10 2.02 2.80
C PRO A 98 -12.59 3.10 3.77
N ALA A 99 -13.53 3.92 3.29
CA ALA A 99 -14.27 4.79 4.19
C ALA A 99 -15.15 3.97 5.13
N THR A 100 -15.39 4.51 6.33
CA THR A 100 -16.26 3.90 7.34
C THR A 100 -16.93 5.00 8.16
N ASP A 101 -18.19 4.78 8.50
CA ASP A 101 -18.94 5.63 9.45
C ASP A 101 -18.64 5.26 10.91
N THR A 102 -17.98 4.13 11.14
CA THR A 102 -17.58 3.63 12.46
C THR A 102 -16.06 3.48 12.53
N PRO A 103 -15.31 4.60 12.66
CA PRO A 103 -13.86 4.54 12.71
C PRO A 103 -13.38 3.80 13.97
N GLU A 104 -12.50 2.83 13.76
CA GLU A 104 -11.82 2.10 14.83
C GLU A 104 -10.47 2.76 15.09
N HIS A 105 -10.24 3.22 16.32
CA HIS A 105 -8.98 3.85 16.70
C HIS A 105 -7.80 2.90 16.50
N GLY A 106 -6.78 3.35 15.77
CA GLY A 106 -5.57 2.56 15.50
C GLY A 106 -5.68 1.59 14.32
N PHE A 107 -6.86 1.44 13.69
CA PHE A 107 -7.08 0.49 12.61
C PHE A 107 -6.11 0.66 11.44
N THR A 108 -5.97 1.88 10.90
CA THR A 108 -5.07 2.12 9.75
C THR A 108 -3.61 1.87 10.09
N ARG A 109 -3.18 2.12 11.34
CA ARG A 109 -1.83 1.78 11.81
C ARG A 109 -1.66 0.26 11.88
N ALA A 110 -2.65 -0.47 12.40
CA ALA A 110 -2.63 -1.93 12.43
C ALA A 110 -2.56 -2.53 11.02
N VAL A 111 -3.31 -1.99 10.06
CA VAL A 111 -3.24 -2.37 8.64
C VAL A 111 -1.83 -2.16 8.09
N LEU A 112 -1.26 -0.97 8.26
CA LEU A 112 0.09 -0.69 7.76
C LEU A 112 1.14 -1.59 8.43
N THR A 113 1.03 -1.85 9.73
CA THR A 113 1.91 -2.81 10.42
C THR A 113 1.80 -4.21 9.83
N ALA A 114 0.58 -4.68 9.51
CA ALA A 114 0.37 -5.99 8.91
C ALA A 114 0.90 -6.08 7.47
N VAL A 115 0.71 -5.04 6.66
CA VAL A 115 1.31 -4.92 5.30
C VAL A 115 2.83 -5.03 5.40
N MET A 116 3.45 -4.26 6.30
CA MET A 116 4.89 -4.28 6.50
C MET A 116 5.39 -5.64 7.00
N ALA A 117 4.68 -6.26 7.94
CA ALA A 117 4.99 -7.60 8.42
C ALA A 117 4.94 -8.64 7.29
N ARG A 118 3.87 -8.61 6.48
CA ARG A 118 3.68 -9.47 5.30
C ARG A 118 4.81 -9.33 4.29
N LEU A 119 5.20 -8.10 3.95
CA LEU A 119 6.33 -7.83 3.04
C LEU A 119 7.64 -8.42 3.57
N PHE A 120 7.88 -8.27 4.88
CA PHE A 120 9.09 -8.77 5.51
C PHE A 120 9.05 -10.27 5.81
N GLU A 121 7.97 -11.01 5.58
CA GLU A 121 8.01 -12.48 5.64
C GLU A 121 8.98 -13.05 4.60
N ASP A 122 9.14 -12.39 3.45
CA ASP A 122 10.18 -12.73 2.49
C ASP A 122 11.55 -12.23 3.01
N PRO A 123 12.53 -13.14 3.28
CA PRO A 123 13.87 -12.75 3.69
C PRO A 123 14.67 -12.00 2.61
N ALA A 124 14.27 -12.08 1.34
CA ALA A 124 14.87 -11.33 0.25
C ALA A 124 14.52 -9.82 0.32
N VAL A 125 13.38 -9.48 0.93
CA VAL A 125 13.00 -8.08 1.17
C VAL A 125 13.86 -7.47 2.27
N ARG A 126 14.65 -6.47 1.87
CA ARG A 126 15.59 -5.73 2.72
C ARG A 126 15.07 -4.34 3.09
N ARG A 127 14.33 -3.71 2.17
CA ARG A 127 13.88 -2.33 2.29
C ARG A 127 12.55 -2.13 1.56
N VAL A 128 11.57 -1.56 2.25
CA VAL A 128 10.29 -1.15 1.66
C VAL A 128 10.39 0.31 1.23
N VAL A 129 9.81 0.64 0.08
CA VAL A 129 9.83 1.95 -0.55
C VAL A 129 8.39 2.47 -0.69
N VAL A 130 8.20 3.75 -0.37
CA VAL A 130 6.92 4.44 -0.55
C VAL A 130 7.10 5.86 -1.06
N GLU A 131 6.10 6.35 -1.79
CA GLU A 131 6.08 7.66 -2.44
C GLU A 131 4.70 8.33 -2.33
N PRO A 132 4.16 8.52 -1.11
CA PRO A 132 2.92 9.27 -0.92
C PRO A 132 3.05 10.72 -1.40
N ASP A 133 1.93 11.31 -1.83
CA ASP A 133 1.88 12.75 -2.15
C ASP A 133 2.38 13.58 -0.95
N VAL A 134 3.19 14.61 -1.21
CA VAL A 134 3.76 15.48 -0.15
C VAL A 134 2.69 16.12 0.73
N ARG A 135 1.46 16.30 0.22
CA ARG A 135 0.32 16.88 0.95
C ARG A 135 -0.39 15.86 1.85
N ASN A 136 -0.16 14.57 1.69
CA ASN A 136 -0.78 13.52 2.51
C ASN A 136 -0.06 13.38 3.86
N THR A 137 -0.12 14.41 4.69
CA THR A 137 0.57 14.46 5.99
C THR A 137 0.12 13.36 6.96
N ALA A 138 -1.12 12.88 6.84
CA ALA A 138 -1.63 11.76 7.61
C ALA A 138 -0.89 10.45 7.31
N VAL A 139 -0.66 10.12 6.03
CA VAL A 139 0.10 8.90 5.69
C VAL A 139 1.58 9.05 6.02
N HIS A 140 2.15 10.27 5.93
CA HIS A 140 3.54 10.51 6.37
C HIS A 140 3.71 10.21 7.86
N ALA A 141 2.76 10.65 8.71
CA ALA A 141 2.77 10.34 10.14
C ALA A 141 2.61 8.84 10.42
N LEU A 142 1.75 8.15 9.66
CA LEU A 142 1.59 6.69 9.76
C LEU A 142 2.87 5.95 9.35
N ASN A 143 3.48 6.32 8.23
CA ASN A 143 4.73 5.75 7.74
C ASN A 143 5.84 5.93 8.77
N ALA A 144 6.01 7.13 9.32
CA ALA A 144 7.00 7.39 10.37
C ALA A 144 6.75 6.52 11.62
N ALA A 145 5.49 6.32 12.00
CA ALA A 145 5.12 5.50 13.16
C ALA A 145 5.43 4.00 13.01
N VAL A 146 5.70 3.51 11.79
CA VAL A 146 6.14 2.14 11.51
C VAL A 146 7.58 2.07 11.00
N GLY A 147 8.35 3.15 11.15
CA GLY A 147 9.80 3.15 10.93
C GLY A 147 10.27 3.70 9.58
N PHE A 148 9.38 4.21 8.71
CA PHE A 148 9.83 4.87 7.49
C PHE A 148 10.60 6.15 7.79
N VAL A 149 11.68 6.35 7.06
CA VAL A 149 12.49 7.56 7.05
C VAL A 149 12.34 8.23 5.68
N ALA A 150 11.93 9.50 5.69
CA ALA A 150 11.85 10.31 4.48
C ALA A 150 13.26 10.62 3.94
N GLU A 151 13.46 10.47 2.63
CA GLU A 151 14.72 10.78 1.96
C GLU A 151 14.64 12.12 1.24
N ARG A 152 13.78 12.22 0.22
CA ARG A 152 13.63 13.43 -0.61
C ARG A 152 12.29 13.49 -1.32
N GLU A 153 11.94 14.66 -1.81
CA GLU A 153 10.83 14.79 -2.76
C GLU A 153 11.25 14.34 -4.17
N ILE A 154 10.33 13.68 -4.88
CA ILE A 154 10.43 13.34 -6.29
C ILE A 154 9.20 13.86 -7.04
N ARG A 155 9.34 14.10 -8.34
CA ARG A 155 8.25 14.59 -9.19
C ARG A 155 7.75 13.46 -10.09
N LYS A 156 6.48 13.09 -9.92
CA LYS A 156 5.73 12.22 -10.83
C LYS A 156 4.78 13.08 -11.68
N PRO A 157 4.31 12.61 -12.84
CA PRO A 157 3.33 13.35 -13.66
C PRO A 157 2.08 13.77 -12.88
N GLU A 158 1.60 12.90 -11.99
CA GLU A 158 0.36 13.04 -11.25
C GLU A 158 0.52 13.73 -9.87
N LYS A 159 1.74 13.75 -9.29
CA LYS A 159 1.98 14.29 -7.95
C LYS A 159 3.44 14.69 -7.68
N ARG A 160 3.64 15.55 -6.68
CA ARG A 160 4.90 15.64 -5.95
C ARG A 160 4.86 14.60 -4.83
N ALA A 161 5.81 13.67 -4.81
CA ALA A 161 5.82 12.56 -3.87
C ALA A 161 7.00 12.66 -2.90
N LEU A 162 6.82 12.19 -1.67
CA LEU A 162 7.88 12.09 -0.67
C LEU A 162 8.42 10.66 -0.65
N LEU A 163 9.58 10.46 -1.29
CA LEU A 163 10.26 9.18 -1.31
C LEU A 163 10.79 8.85 0.10
N SER A 164 10.35 7.72 0.63
CA SER A 164 10.69 7.26 1.98
C SER A 164 11.01 5.78 1.98
N PHE A 165 11.84 5.35 2.93
CA PHE A 165 12.31 3.97 3.03
C PHE A 165 12.13 3.43 4.44
N CYS A 166 11.86 2.13 4.56
CA CYS A 166 11.87 1.41 5.82
C CYS A 166 12.63 0.09 5.67
N THR A 167 13.69 -0.10 6.44
CA THR A 167 14.38 -1.39 6.55
C THR A 167 13.67 -2.29 7.57
N ARG A 168 13.94 -3.59 7.49
CA ARG A 168 13.44 -4.56 8.47
C ARG A 168 13.78 -4.16 9.91
N GLU A 169 15.01 -3.72 10.15
CA GLU A 169 15.46 -3.28 11.47
C GLU A 169 14.67 -2.05 11.96
N GLN A 170 14.48 -1.06 11.09
CA GLN A 170 13.69 0.14 11.41
C GLN A 170 12.26 -0.22 11.78
N PHE A 171 11.62 -1.10 11.00
CA PHE A 171 10.27 -1.59 11.28
C PHE A 171 10.21 -2.32 12.63
N THR A 172 11.09 -3.30 12.87
CA THR A 172 11.13 -4.05 14.15
C THR A 172 11.32 -3.13 15.35
N GLN A 173 12.23 -2.16 15.25
CA GLN A 173 12.45 -1.18 16.32
C GLN A 173 11.26 -0.26 16.57
N ALA A 174 10.51 0.08 15.51
CA ALA A 174 9.33 0.95 15.61
C ALA A 174 8.12 0.25 16.24
N VAL A 175 7.90 -1.03 15.93
CA VAL A 175 6.73 -1.79 16.41
C VAL A 175 6.94 -2.51 17.74
N ALA A 176 8.18 -2.56 18.24
CA ALA A 176 8.50 -3.05 19.57
C ALA A 176 8.21 -2.03 20.70
N ARG A 177 7.77 -0.81 20.35
CA ARG A 177 7.46 0.29 21.28
C ARG A 177 5.97 0.40 21.53
#